data_AF-A0A947THP2-F1
#
_entry.id   AF-A0A947THP2-F1
#
_cell.length_a   1.000
_cell.length_b   1.000
_cell.length_c   1.000
_cell.angle_alpha   90.00
_cell.angle_beta   90.00
_cell.angle_gamma   90.00
#
_symmetry.space_group_name_H-M   'P 1'
#
loop_
_entity.id
_entity.type
_entity.pdbx_description
1 polymer ?
#
loop_
_entity_poly.entity_id
_entity_poly.type
_entity_poly.pdbx_seq_one_letter_code
_entity_poly.pdbx_strand_id
1 'polypeptide(L)'
;MKTAVKIMLLSLSVFLLAVCSLQAQESEANTPPPPESIVEPESAATPDQEMEKAVRPHRQRFERFESNRSRRGAEMEDSGEGPAGMMGRERMRQRMQARENELIAWLEKNEPEKAKELAALKTSDPPAYTRRMMFEMRNYRQIIDAEQTNPALAEVLKQDLALKQKRNELLDKVKGATDEKKKAELTKQLKEVIGQRFDLIVQKKQLRYEELKKKLEDLQQSVNKSQTELKNMKSKKAEQTEKHLEELLSQSEKLNWD
;
A
#
# COMPACT_ATOMS: atom_id res chain seq x y z
N MET A 1 -48.38 18.22 -17.14
CA MET A 1 -47.61 16.96 -16.95
C MET A 1 -47.04 16.38 -18.25
N LYS A 2 -47.76 16.39 -19.39
CA LYS A 2 -47.25 15.80 -20.66
C LYS A 2 -46.02 16.50 -21.27
N THR A 3 -45.78 17.77 -20.95
CA THR A 3 -44.64 18.56 -21.44
C THR A 3 -43.33 18.30 -20.67
N ALA A 4 -43.40 18.07 -19.35
CA ALA A 4 -42.22 17.81 -18.53
C ALA A 4 -41.53 16.47 -18.86
N VAL A 5 -42.32 15.45 -19.20
CA VAL A 5 -41.80 14.12 -19.58
C VAL A 5 -41.06 14.17 -20.93
N LYS A 6 -41.52 15.00 -21.88
CA LYS A 6 -40.83 15.20 -23.17
C LYS A 6 -39.48 15.90 -23.02
N ILE A 7 -39.34 16.83 -22.06
CA ILE A 7 -38.07 17.53 -21.82
C ILE A 7 -37.04 16.58 -21.18
N MET A 8 -37.45 15.71 -20.25
CA MET A 8 -36.54 14.71 -19.69
C MET A 8 -36.09 13.65 -20.70
N LEU A 9 -36.97 13.22 -21.61
CA LEU A 9 -36.61 12.26 -22.65
C LEU A 9 -35.59 12.83 -23.65
N LEU A 10 -35.71 14.12 -23.99
CA LEU A 10 -34.77 14.80 -24.88
C LEU A 10 -33.41 15.06 -24.19
N SER A 11 -33.38 15.33 -22.89
CA SER A 11 -32.10 15.51 -22.19
C SER A 11 -31.35 14.17 -22.03
N LEU A 12 -32.07 13.05 -21.88
CA LEU A 12 -31.46 11.74 -21.74
C LEU A 12 -30.78 11.27 -23.04
N SER A 13 -31.37 11.55 -24.21
CA SER A 13 -30.77 11.19 -25.50
C SER A 13 -29.50 11.98 -25.82
N VAL A 14 -29.43 13.25 -25.40
CA VAL A 14 -28.22 14.07 -25.58
C VAL A 14 -27.10 13.59 -24.66
N PHE A 15 -27.43 13.17 -23.44
CA PHE A 15 -26.44 12.62 -22.51
C PHE A 15 -25.88 11.28 -22.98
N LEU A 16 -26.72 10.40 -23.55
CA LEU A 16 -26.29 9.12 -24.12
C LEU A 16 -25.35 9.31 -25.33
N LEU A 17 -25.63 10.29 -26.20
CA LEU A 17 -24.73 10.61 -27.32
C LEU A 17 -23.39 11.18 -26.86
N ALA A 18 -23.35 11.99 -25.81
CA ALA A 18 -22.11 12.52 -25.25
C ALA A 18 -21.21 11.42 -24.63
N VAL A 19 -21.83 10.44 -23.95
CA VAL A 19 -21.10 9.29 -23.37
C VAL A 19 -20.56 8.36 -24.46
N CYS A 20 -21.32 8.11 -25.53
CA CYS A 20 -20.84 7.31 -26.66
C CYS A 20 -19.68 7.97 -27.42
N SER A 21 -19.66 9.30 -27.56
CA SER A 21 -18.54 10.01 -28.19
C SER A 21 -17.25 9.98 -27.37
N LEU A 22 -17.36 9.92 -26.03
CA LEU A 22 -16.19 9.86 -25.15
C LEU A 22 -15.50 8.49 -25.18
N GLN A 23 -16.25 7.40 -25.38
CA GLN A 23 -15.70 6.04 -25.52
C GLN A 23 -15.07 5.79 -26.90
N ALA A 24 -15.47 6.54 -27.94
CA ALA A 24 -14.86 6.42 -29.26
C ALA A 24 -13.44 7.01 -29.31
N GLN A 25 -13.16 8.07 -28.54
CA GLN A 25 -11.83 8.72 -28.51
C GLN A 25 -10.73 7.90 -27.82
N GLU A 26 -11.06 6.93 -26.96
CA GLU A 26 -10.05 6.04 -26.37
C GLU A 26 -9.66 4.86 -27.30
N SER A 27 -10.35 4.68 -28.43
CA SER A 27 -10.09 3.58 -29.36
C SER A 27 -9.16 3.91 -30.53
N GLU A 28 -8.86 5.20 -30.78
CA GLU A 28 -7.99 5.62 -31.89
C GLU A 28 -6.49 5.65 -31.54
N ALA A 29 -6.08 5.35 -30.30
CA ALA A 29 -4.67 5.29 -29.93
C ALA A 29 -3.99 3.93 -30.20
N ASN A 30 -4.64 3.02 -30.93
CA ASN A 30 -4.13 1.66 -31.18
C ASN A 30 -4.20 1.25 -32.67
N THR A 31 -3.87 2.17 -33.58
CA THR A 31 -3.48 1.80 -34.94
C THR A 31 -2.06 1.24 -34.93
N PRO A 32 -1.82 0.03 -35.47
CA PRO A 32 -0.47 -0.45 -35.71
C PRO A 32 0.25 0.50 -36.68
N PRO A 33 1.56 0.75 -36.49
CA PRO A 33 2.33 1.59 -37.40
C PRO A 33 2.30 1.01 -38.82
N PRO A 34 2.36 1.85 -39.87
CA PRO A 34 2.45 1.39 -41.24
C PRO A 34 3.68 0.49 -41.44
N PRO A 35 3.63 -0.48 -42.36
CA PRO A 35 4.78 -1.33 -42.64
C PRO A 35 5.94 -0.46 -43.11
N GLU A 36 7.01 -0.43 -42.31
CA GLU A 36 8.28 0.18 -42.68
C GLU A 36 8.73 -0.40 -44.03
N SER A 37 8.97 0.51 -44.95
CA SER A 37 9.65 0.26 -46.21
C SER A 37 10.92 -0.53 -45.94
N ILE A 38 11.03 -1.69 -46.58
CA ILE A 38 12.22 -2.53 -46.65
C ILE A 38 13.34 -1.67 -47.24
N VAL A 39 14.22 -1.19 -46.36
CA VAL A 39 15.54 -0.66 -46.72
C VAL A 39 16.49 -1.84 -46.77
N GLU A 40 17.12 -2.03 -47.92
CA GLU A 40 18.12 -3.08 -48.15
C GLU A 40 19.27 -2.99 -47.14
N PRO A 41 19.73 -4.12 -46.57
CA PRO A 41 20.77 -4.12 -45.56
C PRO A 41 22.15 -3.91 -46.19
N GLU A 42 22.71 -2.71 -46.02
CA GLU A 42 24.15 -2.51 -46.13
C GLU A 42 24.85 -3.20 -44.95
N SER A 43 25.67 -4.19 -45.31
CA SER A 43 26.95 -4.52 -44.65
C SER A 43 26.92 -4.82 -43.14
N ALA A 44 26.69 -6.11 -42.84
CA ALA A 44 26.96 -6.83 -41.60
C ALA A 44 27.99 -6.20 -40.64
N ALA A 45 27.49 -5.55 -39.58
CA ALA A 45 28.17 -5.49 -38.30
C ALA A 45 27.77 -6.72 -37.47
N THR A 46 28.76 -7.37 -36.83
CA THR A 46 28.57 -8.60 -36.07
C THR A 46 27.70 -8.36 -34.81
N PRO A 47 26.80 -9.30 -34.46
CA PRO A 47 25.84 -9.16 -33.34
C PRO A 47 26.45 -8.90 -31.95
N ASP A 48 27.75 -9.14 -31.79
CA ASP A 48 28.44 -8.99 -30.51
C ASP A 48 28.78 -7.53 -30.15
N GLN A 49 28.79 -6.60 -31.11
CA GLN A 49 29.13 -5.19 -30.83
C GLN A 49 27.94 -4.33 -30.38
N GLU A 50 26.69 -4.72 -30.62
CA GLU A 50 25.51 -3.94 -30.19
C GLU A 50 25.03 -4.26 -28.77
N MET A 51 25.22 -5.50 -28.28
CA MET A 51 24.93 -5.82 -26.87
C MET A 51 25.82 -5.06 -25.90
N GLU A 52 27.02 -4.63 -26.32
CA GLU A 52 27.93 -3.87 -25.46
C GLU A 52 27.56 -2.38 -25.32
N LYS A 53 26.80 -1.79 -26.27
CA LYS A 53 26.32 -0.41 -26.17
C LYS A 53 25.00 -0.28 -25.40
N ALA A 54 24.14 -1.30 -25.43
CA ALA A 54 22.86 -1.29 -24.70
C ALA A 54 23.00 -1.56 -23.18
N VAL A 55 24.11 -2.17 -22.73
CA VAL A 55 24.34 -2.49 -21.31
C VAL A 55 25.05 -1.35 -20.54
N ARG A 56 25.61 -0.35 -21.24
CA ARG A 56 26.43 0.71 -20.62
C ARG A 56 25.68 1.81 -19.82
N PRO A 57 24.41 2.19 -20.06
CA PRO A 57 23.80 3.25 -19.25
C PRO A 57 23.33 2.79 -17.86
N HIS A 58 23.27 1.48 -17.58
CA HIS A 58 22.83 0.98 -16.27
C HIS A 58 23.96 0.84 -15.22
N ARG A 59 25.22 0.74 -15.65
CA ARG A 59 26.37 0.65 -14.73
C ARG A 59 26.75 2.00 -14.12
N GLN A 60 26.65 3.09 -14.89
CA GLN A 60 26.96 4.45 -14.40
C GLN A 60 25.90 5.00 -13.41
N ARG A 61 24.67 4.48 -13.41
CA ARG A 61 23.64 4.86 -12.42
C ARG A 61 23.92 4.27 -11.04
N PHE A 62 24.60 3.12 -10.98
CA PHE A 62 24.95 2.46 -9.72
C PHE A 62 26.13 3.17 -9.02
N GLU A 63 27.16 3.56 -9.76
CA GLU A 63 28.35 4.23 -9.20
C GLU A 63 28.06 5.65 -8.66
N ARG A 64 27.10 6.37 -9.27
CA ARG A 64 26.66 7.69 -8.75
C ARG A 64 25.76 7.57 -7.51
N PHE A 65 25.17 6.41 -7.25
CA PHE A 65 24.42 6.14 -6.02
C PHE A 65 25.33 5.71 -4.86
N GLU A 66 26.41 4.98 -5.13
CA GLU A 66 27.37 4.56 -4.09
C GLU A 66 28.21 5.73 -3.56
N SER A 67 28.68 6.63 -4.43
CA SER A 67 29.43 7.81 -3.99
C SER A 67 28.60 8.80 -3.15
N ASN A 68 27.29 8.92 -3.42
CA ASN A 68 26.36 9.70 -2.58
C ASN A 68 25.97 8.99 -1.28
N ARG A 69 26.04 7.65 -1.21
CA ARG A 69 25.82 6.88 0.03
C ARG A 69 26.98 7.04 1.00
N SER A 70 28.23 7.06 0.51
CA SER A 70 29.41 7.31 1.36
C SER A 70 29.43 8.73 1.94
N ARG A 71 28.91 9.74 1.23
CA ARG A 71 28.84 11.12 1.77
C ARG A 71 27.69 11.34 2.75
N ARG A 72 26.51 10.74 2.55
CA ARG A 72 25.39 10.83 3.51
C ARG A 72 25.50 9.91 4.72
N GLY A 73 26.27 8.83 4.64
CA GLY A 73 26.48 7.91 5.77
C GLY A 73 27.41 8.48 6.84
N ALA A 74 28.47 9.18 6.43
CA ALA A 74 29.46 9.71 7.37
C ALA A 74 28.98 10.94 8.17
N GLU A 75 28.03 11.72 7.65
CA GLU A 75 27.48 12.90 8.35
C GLU A 75 26.28 12.57 9.26
N MET A 76 25.70 11.36 9.16
CA MET A 76 24.59 10.93 10.02
C MET A 76 25.02 10.07 11.22
N GLU A 77 26.24 9.53 11.24
CA GLU A 77 26.71 8.70 12.37
C GLU A 77 27.15 9.50 13.60
N ASP A 78 27.45 10.80 13.47
CA ASP A 78 27.98 11.62 14.58
C ASP A 78 26.93 12.50 15.29
N SER A 79 25.67 12.51 14.83
CA SER A 79 24.62 13.41 15.37
C SER A 79 23.54 12.71 16.23
N GLY A 80 23.72 11.42 16.54
CA GLY A 80 22.66 10.57 17.14
C GLY A 80 22.78 10.23 18.62
N GLU A 81 23.94 10.48 19.26
CA GLU A 81 24.21 10.05 20.64
C GLU A 81 23.87 11.10 21.72
N GLY A 82 23.00 12.05 21.40
CA GLY A 82 22.43 12.95 22.40
C GLY A 82 21.35 12.25 23.28
N PRO A 83 21.07 12.75 24.50
CA PRO A 83 19.99 12.24 25.36
C PRO A 83 18.59 12.22 24.68
N ALA A 84 18.38 13.04 23.65
CA ALA A 84 17.19 13.00 22.80
C ALA A 84 17.10 11.72 21.93
N GLY A 85 18.23 11.15 21.50
CA GLY A 85 18.30 9.88 20.77
C GLY A 85 17.97 8.67 21.65
N MET A 86 18.36 8.70 22.93
CA MET A 86 18.01 7.66 23.91
C MET A 86 16.50 7.59 24.18
N MET A 87 15.81 8.74 24.24
CA MET A 87 14.34 8.80 24.37
C MET A 87 13.61 8.18 23.16
N GLY A 88 14.17 8.30 21.96
CA GLY A 88 13.64 7.64 20.76
C GLY A 88 13.80 6.11 20.80
N ARG A 89 14.96 5.64 21.29
CA ARG A 89 15.27 4.21 21.39
C ARG A 89 14.37 3.50 22.40
N GLU A 90 14.11 4.12 23.54
CA GLU A 90 13.22 3.54 24.57
C GLU A 90 11.77 3.48 24.08
N ARG A 91 11.26 4.55 23.46
CA ARG A 91 9.92 4.52 22.81
C ARG A 91 9.83 3.44 21.73
N MET A 92 10.89 3.25 20.93
CA MET A 92 10.93 2.18 19.93
C MET A 92 10.89 0.80 20.58
N ARG A 93 11.66 0.58 21.66
CA ARG A 93 11.67 -0.69 22.41
C ARG A 93 10.29 -0.99 22.99
N GLN A 94 9.63 -0.01 23.62
CA GLN A 94 8.28 -0.17 24.15
C GLN A 94 7.27 -0.50 23.05
N ARG A 95 7.35 0.18 21.89
CA ARG A 95 6.51 -0.15 20.73
C ARG A 95 6.76 -1.56 20.22
N MET A 96 8.01 -2.02 20.16
CA MET A 96 8.32 -3.38 19.75
C MET A 96 7.80 -4.41 20.75
N GLN A 97 7.96 -4.18 22.05
CA GLN A 97 7.42 -5.05 23.10
C GLN A 97 5.90 -5.12 23.06
N ALA A 98 5.21 -4.00 22.87
CA ALA A 98 3.75 -3.98 22.71
C ALA A 98 3.30 -4.81 21.50
N ARG A 99 4.00 -4.69 20.36
CA ARG A 99 3.72 -5.47 19.15
C ARG A 99 4.02 -6.95 19.32
N GLU A 100 5.09 -7.28 20.04
CA GLU A 100 5.46 -8.65 20.39
C GLU A 100 4.36 -9.29 21.25
N ASN A 101 3.91 -8.60 22.31
CA ASN A 101 2.86 -9.08 23.19
C ASN A 101 1.53 -9.27 22.45
N GLU A 102 1.17 -8.31 21.58
CA GLU A 102 -0.02 -8.41 20.73
C GLU A 102 0.05 -9.63 19.80
N LEU A 103 1.21 -9.87 19.17
CA LEU A 103 1.41 -11.03 18.30
C LEU A 103 1.33 -12.34 19.08
N ILE A 104 1.98 -12.44 20.26
CA ILE A 104 1.94 -13.65 21.08
C ILE A 104 0.51 -13.97 21.50
N ALA A 105 -0.24 -13.00 22.02
CA ALA A 105 -1.64 -13.19 22.41
C ALA A 105 -2.50 -13.62 21.22
N TRP A 106 -2.26 -13.06 20.03
CA TRP A 106 -2.95 -13.46 18.81
C TRP A 106 -2.61 -14.89 18.40
N LEU A 107 -1.33 -15.28 18.46
CA LEU A 107 -0.86 -16.63 18.13
C LEU A 107 -1.39 -17.67 19.13
N GLU A 108 -1.42 -17.37 20.42
CA GLU A 108 -2.00 -18.29 21.42
C GLU A 108 -3.47 -18.63 21.12
N LYS A 109 -4.23 -17.65 20.62
CA LYS A 109 -5.64 -17.83 20.27
C LYS A 109 -5.84 -18.55 18.93
N ASN A 110 -5.06 -18.21 17.91
CA ASN A 110 -5.31 -18.64 16.53
C ASN A 110 -4.39 -19.78 16.08
N GLU A 111 -3.15 -19.84 16.56
CA GLU A 111 -2.10 -20.78 16.17
C GLU A 111 -1.25 -21.21 17.38
N PRO A 112 -1.83 -21.94 18.36
CA PRO A 112 -1.21 -22.21 19.65
C PRO A 112 0.12 -22.98 19.53
N GLU A 113 0.29 -23.81 18.51
CA GLU A 113 1.54 -24.54 18.27
C GLU A 113 2.70 -23.59 17.95
N LYS A 114 2.48 -22.54 17.15
CA LYS A 114 3.52 -21.53 16.89
C LYS A 114 3.84 -20.69 18.12
N ALA A 115 2.84 -20.40 18.95
CA ALA A 115 3.07 -19.72 20.22
C ALA A 115 3.97 -20.57 21.14
N LYS A 116 3.72 -21.88 21.24
CA LYS A 116 4.57 -22.82 21.98
C LYS A 116 5.99 -22.90 21.41
N GLU A 117 6.14 -22.97 20.09
CA GLU A 117 7.46 -22.95 19.42
C GLU A 117 8.25 -21.67 19.77
N LEU A 118 7.60 -20.51 19.71
CA LEU A 118 8.22 -19.24 20.08
C LEU A 118 8.59 -19.18 21.57
N ALA A 119 7.73 -19.69 22.46
CA ALA A 119 8.01 -19.76 23.89
C ALA A 119 9.21 -20.68 24.18
N ALA A 120 9.30 -21.83 23.50
CA ALA A 120 10.45 -22.73 23.62
C ALA A 120 11.75 -22.05 23.14
N LEU A 121 11.72 -21.39 21.97
CA LEU A 121 12.87 -20.66 21.42
C LEU A 121 13.35 -19.54 22.35
N LYS A 122 12.43 -18.85 23.03
CA LYS A 122 12.76 -17.77 23.95
C LYS A 122 13.67 -18.24 25.09
N THR A 123 13.45 -19.46 25.57
CA THR A 123 14.23 -20.08 26.65
C THR A 123 15.52 -20.73 26.13
N SER A 124 15.45 -21.42 24.99
CA SER A 124 16.58 -22.20 24.47
C SER A 124 17.63 -21.37 23.72
N ASP A 125 17.21 -20.43 22.85
CA ASP A 125 18.08 -19.62 21.99
C ASP A 125 17.47 -18.22 21.77
N PRO A 126 17.78 -17.24 22.63
CA PRO A 126 17.22 -15.89 22.53
C PRO A 126 17.54 -15.17 21.20
N PRO A 127 18.76 -15.30 20.61
CA PRO A 127 19.01 -14.83 19.26
C PRO A 127 18.10 -15.45 18.18
N ALA A 128 17.88 -16.77 18.20
CA ALA A 128 16.97 -17.42 17.25
C ALA A 128 15.52 -16.98 17.48
N TYR A 129 15.09 -16.85 18.73
CA TYR A 129 13.78 -16.28 19.08
C TYR A 129 13.59 -14.91 18.44
N THR A 130 14.56 -14.00 18.59
CA THR A 130 14.45 -12.64 18.03
C THR A 130 14.29 -12.66 16.51
N ARG A 131 15.07 -13.49 15.81
CA ARG A 131 14.96 -13.64 14.34
C ARG A 131 13.61 -14.22 13.93
N ARG A 132 13.15 -15.27 14.64
CA ARG A 132 11.86 -15.91 14.37
C ARG A 132 10.70 -14.96 14.66
N MET A 133 10.76 -14.24 15.78
CA MET A 133 9.77 -13.23 16.17
C MET A 133 9.64 -12.14 15.11
N MET A 134 10.75 -11.56 14.63
CA MET A 134 10.73 -10.53 13.59
C MET A 134 10.13 -11.05 12.27
N PHE A 135 10.38 -12.32 11.95
CA PHE A 135 9.78 -12.97 10.79
C PHE A 135 8.26 -13.12 10.95
N GLU A 136 7.79 -13.60 12.10
CA GLU A 136 6.36 -13.76 12.37
C GLU A 136 5.64 -12.42 12.47
N MET A 137 6.25 -11.41 13.10
CA MET A 137 5.73 -10.04 13.08
C MET A 137 5.50 -9.55 11.65
N ARG A 138 6.43 -9.79 10.72
CA ARG A 138 6.24 -9.36 9.32
C ARG A 138 5.09 -10.09 8.62
N ASN A 139 4.87 -11.38 8.94
CA ASN A 139 3.82 -12.18 8.31
C ASN A 139 2.44 -11.88 8.89
N TYR A 140 2.33 -11.79 10.22
CA TYR A 140 1.05 -11.71 10.92
C TYR A 140 0.57 -10.30 11.18
N ARG A 141 1.46 -9.29 11.22
CA ARG A 141 1.05 -7.91 11.53
C ARG A 141 -0.07 -7.42 10.61
N GLN A 142 0.06 -7.69 9.31
CA GLN A 142 -0.97 -7.29 8.33
C GLN A 142 -2.30 -7.99 8.57
N ILE A 143 -2.28 -9.23 9.07
CA ILE A 143 -3.49 -9.99 9.39
C ILE A 143 -4.16 -9.38 10.62
N ILE A 144 -3.39 -9.15 11.70
CA ILE A 144 -3.91 -8.58 12.96
C ILE A 144 -4.52 -7.19 12.72
N ASP A 145 -3.80 -6.31 12.02
CA ASP A 145 -4.30 -4.97 11.72
C ASP A 145 -5.56 -5.03 10.81
N ALA A 146 -5.62 -5.99 9.88
CA ALA A 146 -6.77 -6.20 9.02
C ALA A 146 -7.97 -6.79 9.77
N GLU A 147 -7.80 -7.66 10.77
CA GLU A 147 -8.94 -8.19 11.53
C GLU A 147 -9.75 -7.09 12.23
N GLN A 148 -9.07 -6.02 12.65
CA GLN A 148 -9.71 -4.88 13.31
C GLN A 148 -10.43 -3.95 12.33
N THR A 149 -9.91 -3.82 11.11
CA THR A 149 -10.33 -2.77 10.15
C THR A 149 -11.09 -3.30 8.95
N ASN A 150 -10.73 -4.48 8.46
CA ASN A 150 -11.26 -5.13 7.27
C ASN A 150 -11.17 -6.67 7.42
N PRO A 151 -12.16 -7.32 8.06
CA PRO A 151 -12.12 -8.76 8.34
C PRO A 151 -12.07 -9.62 7.07
N ALA A 152 -12.68 -9.18 5.96
CA ALA A 152 -12.60 -9.88 4.67
C ALA A 152 -11.15 -9.91 4.14
N LEU A 153 -10.42 -8.81 4.28
CA LEU A 153 -8.99 -8.77 3.94
C LEU A 153 -8.17 -9.67 4.85
N ALA A 154 -8.48 -9.72 6.14
CA ALA A 154 -7.78 -10.60 7.07
C ALA A 154 -7.90 -12.08 6.67
N GLU A 155 -9.08 -12.52 6.23
CA GLU A 155 -9.30 -13.89 5.76
C GLU A 155 -8.48 -14.22 4.51
N VAL A 156 -8.48 -13.32 3.50
CA VAL A 156 -7.65 -13.47 2.30
C VAL A 156 -6.15 -13.56 2.66
N LEU A 157 -5.69 -12.77 3.63
CA LEU A 157 -4.29 -12.79 4.09
C LEU A 157 -3.94 -14.09 4.83
N LYS A 158 -4.84 -14.65 5.64
CA LYS A 158 -4.65 -15.96 6.29
C LYS A 158 -4.50 -17.07 5.25
N GLN A 159 -5.36 -17.07 4.23
CA GLN A 159 -5.29 -18.04 3.14
C GLN A 159 -3.99 -17.92 2.34
N ASP A 160 -3.55 -16.69 1.99
CA ASP A 160 -2.27 -16.50 1.28
C ASP A 160 -1.08 -16.96 2.13
N LEU A 161 -1.12 -16.76 3.45
CA LEU A 161 -0.06 -17.23 4.35
C LEU A 161 0.04 -18.76 4.34
N ALA A 162 -1.08 -19.46 4.44
CA ALA A 162 -1.12 -20.93 4.37
C ALA A 162 -0.60 -21.45 3.01
N LEU A 163 -1.04 -20.85 1.90
CA LEU A 163 -0.55 -21.23 0.58
C LEU A 163 0.93 -20.91 0.39
N LYS A 164 1.45 -19.84 1.00
CA LYS A 164 2.87 -19.49 0.97
C LYS A 164 3.71 -20.55 1.70
N GLN A 165 3.23 -21.08 2.82
CA GLN A 165 3.88 -22.19 3.54
C GLN A 165 3.87 -23.46 2.68
N LYS A 166 2.70 -23.87 2.17
CA LYS A 166 2.56 -25.04 1.29
C LYS A 166 3.47 -24.96 0.05
N ARG A 167 3.56 -23.78 -0.57
CA ARG A 167 4.46 -23.53 -1.70
C ARG A 167 5.92 -23.76 -1.31
N ASN A 168 6.36 -23.29 -0.14
CA ASN A 168 7.74 -23.48 0.31
C ASN A 168 8.03 -24.97 0.56
N GLU A 169 7.12 -25.69 1.22
CA GLU A 169 7.25 -27.13 1.42
C GLU A 169 7.33 -27.91 0.10
N LEU A 170 6.48 -27.57 -0.87
CA LEU A 170 6.52 -28.19 -2.20
C LEU A 170 7.84 -27.89 -2.92
N LEU A 171 8.36 -26.66 -2.82
CA LEU A 171 9.65 -26.30 -3.39
C LEU A 171 10.79 -27.12 -2.78
N ASP A 172 10.80 -27.30 -1.47
CA ASP A 172 11.83 -28.10 -0.79
C ASP A 172 11.74 -29.59 -1.20
N LYS A 173 10.51 -30.13 -1.31
CA LYS A 173 10.28 -31.50 -1.84
C LYS A 173 10.75 -31.65 -3.28
N VAL A 174 10.50 -30.68 -4.16
CA VAL A 174 10.95 -30.71 -5.57
C VAL A 174 12.48 -30.73 -5.65
N LYS A 175 13.15 -29.90 -4.83
CA LYS A 175 14.62 -29.84 -4.78
C LYS A 175 15.24 -31.13 -4.27
N GLY A 176 14.61 -31.76 -3.27
CA GLY A 176 15.09 -33.02 -2.67
C GLY A 176 14.75 -34.28 -3.47
N ALA A 177 13.76 -34.24 -4.36
CA ALA A 177 13.38 -35.41 -5.15
C ALA A 177 14.48 -35.78 -6.17
N THR A 178 14.69 -37.07 -6.39
CA THR A 178 15.59 -37.58 -7.45
C THR A 178 14.78 -38.10 -8.64
N ASP A 179 13.63 -38.73 -8.37
CA ASP A 179 12.75 -39.32 -9.39
C ASP A 179 12.04 -38.26 -10.26
N GLU A 180 12.19 -38.35 -11.58
CA GLU A 180 11.57 -37.40 -12.52
C GLU A 180 10.05 -37.41 -12.48
N LYS A 181 9.42 -38.59 -12.35
CA LYS A 181 7.95 -38.70 -12.27
C LYS A 181 7.40 -37.99 -11.03
N LYS A 182 8.06 -38.13 -9.88
CA LYS A 182 7.65 -37.45 -8.64
C LYS A 182 7.89 -35.95 -8.73
N LYS A 183 8.99 -35.52 -9.36
CA LYS A 183 9.24 -34.09 -9.63
C LYS A 183 8.12 -33.49 -10.47
N ALA A 184 7.73 -34.14 -11.57
CA ALA A 184 6.67 -33.64 -12.44
C ALA A 184 5.33 -33.45 -11.69
N GLU A 185 4.95 -34.42 -10.84
CA GLU A 185 3.74 -34.33 -10.02
C GLU A 185 3.81 -33.19 -8.98
N LEU A 186 4.94 -33.08 -8.26
CA LEU A 186 5.15 -31.97 -7.31
C LEU A 186 5.16 -30.61 -8.02
N THR A 187 5.73 -30.51 -9.22
CA THR A 187 5.70 -29.29 -10.04
C THR A 187 4.27 -28.93 -10.46
N LYS A 188 3.43 -29.92 -10.80
CA LYS A 188 2.01 -29.68 -11.11
C LYS A 188 1.25 -29.12 -9.90
N GLN A 189 1.44 -29.72 -8.72
CA GLN A 189 0.84 -29.23 -7.47
C GLN A 189 1.35 -27.83 -7.11
N LEU A 190 2.65 -27.56 -7.32
CA LEU A 190 3.22 -26.24 -7.11
C LEU A 190 2.59 -25.19 -8.04
N LYS A 191 2.37 -25.53 -9.32
CA LYS A 191 1.68 -24.66 -10.28
C LYS A 191 0.27 -24.31 -9.83
N GLU A 192 -0.49 -25.29 -9.32
CA GLU A 192 -1.83 -25.08 -8.78
C GLU A 192 -1.82 -24.13 -7.58
N VAL A 193 -0.92 -24.35 -6.61
CA VAL A 193 -0.77 -23.47 -5.44
C VAL A 193 -0.39 -22.05 -5.86
N ILE A 194 0.47 -21.89 -6.88
CA ILE A 194 0.83 -20.58 -7.41
C ILE A 194 -0.38 -19.89 -8.05
N GLY A 195 -1.21 -20.64 -8.81
CA GLY A 195 -2.46 -20.14 -9.38
C GLY A 195 -3.41 -19.61 -8.30
N GLN A 196 -3.69 -20.42 -7.28
CA GLN A 196 -4.55 -20.02 -6.15
C GLN A 196 -4.02 -18.75 -5.45
N ARG A 197 -2.71 -18.63 -5.27
CA ARG A 197 -2.11 -17.42 -4.69
C ARG A 197 -2.27 -16.20 -5.58
N PHE A 198 -2.21 -16.38 -6.90
CA PHE A 198 -2.45 -15.29 -7.83
C PHE A 198 -3.88 -14.76 -7.70
N ASP A 199 -4.86 -15.65 -7.58
CA ASP A 199 -6.27 -15.28 -7.37
C ASP A 199 -6.43 -14.48 -6.06
N LEU A 200 -5.80 -14.94 -4.95
CA LEU A 200 -5.81 -14.20 -3.69
C LEU A 200 -5.10 -12.83 -3.77
N ILE A 201 -4.03 -12.72 -4.58
CA ILE A 201 -3.37 -11.42 -4.82
C ILE A 201 -4.32 -10.46 -5.54
N VAL A 202 -5.07 -10.94 -6.53
CA VAL A 202 -6.09 -10.14 -7.23
C VAL A 202 -7.19 -9.73 -6.26
N GLN A 203 -7.74 -10.66 -5.47
CA GLN A 203 -8.76 -10.36 -4.45
C GLN A 203 -8.27 -9.35 -3.42
N LYS A 204 -7.03 -9.49 -2.93
CA LYS A 204 -6.40 -8.53 -2.02
C LYS A 204 -6.30 -7.12 -2.63
N LYS A 205 -5.96 -7.02 -3.92
CA LYS A 205 -5.92 -5.73 -4.62
C LYS A 205 -7.32 -5.13 -4.75
N GLN A 206 -8.32 -5.95 -5.07
CA GLN A 206 -9.72 -5.51 -5.18
C GLN A 206 -10.24 -4.94 -3.86
N LEU A 207 -10.05 -5.65 -2.74
CA LEU A 207 -10.47 -5.19 -1.41
C LEU A 207 -9.80 -3.88 -1.00
N ARG A 208 -8.50 -3.72 -1.32
CA ARG A 208 -7.77 -2.47 -1.06
C ARG A 208 -8.28 -1.32 -1.93
N TYR A 209 -8.60 -1.61 -3.19
CA TYR A 209 -9.17 -0.61 -4.10
C TYR A 209 -10.51 -0.10 -3.56
N GLU A 210 -11.39 -0.98 -3.12
CA GLU A 210 -12.69 -0.62 -2.54
C GLU A 210 -12.53 0.20 -1.25
N GLU A 211 -11.61 -0.18 -0.38
CA GLU A 211 -11.31 0.58 0.85
C GLU A 211 -10.79 2.00 0.53
N LEU A 212 -9.88 2.12 -0.44
CA LEU A 212 -9.36 3.42 -0.87
C LEU A 212 -10.45 4.29 -1.50
N LYS A 213 -11.33 3.69 -2.31
CA LYS A 213 -12.48 4.39 -2.88
C LYS A 213 -13.38 4.96 -1.79
N LYS A 214 -13.72 4.16 -0.78
CA LYS A 214 -14.51 4.62 0.38
C LYS A 214 -13.83 5.77 1.13
N LYS A 215 -12.52 5.67 1.39
CA LYS A 215 -11.76 6.75 2.05
C LYS A 215 -11.78 8.06 1.24
N LEU A 216 -11.70 7.97 -0.09
CA LEU A 216 -11.81 9.14 -0.95
C LEU A 216 -13.19 9.79 -0.87
N GLU A 217 -14.26 8.98 -0.85
CA GLU A 217 -15.62 9.47 -0.68
C GLU A 217 -15.81 10.17 0.69
N ASP A 218 -15.33 9.56 1.78
CA ASP A 218 -15.39 10.15 3.12
C ASP A 218 -14.61 11.47 3.23
N LEU A 219 -13.41 11.52 2.65
CA LEU A 219 -12.60 12.74 2.60
C LEU A 219 -13.28 13.84 1.78
N GLN A 220 -13.87 13.50 0.63
CA GLN A 220 -14.59 14.46 -0.19
C GLN A 220 -15.79 15.05 0.57
N GLN A 221 -16.52 14.22 1.32
CA GLN A 221 -17.61 14.69 2.18
C GLN A 221 -17.10 15.64 3.27
N SER A 222 -15.99 15.31 3.94
CA SER A 222 -15.38 16.18 4.95
C SER A 222 -14.97 17.53 4.38
N VAL A 223 -14.34 17.54 3.20
CA VAL A 223 -13.96 18.79 2.51
C VAL A 223 -15.19 19.64 2.18
N ASN A 224 -16.25 19.02 1.64
CA ASN A 224 -17.50 19.72 1.33
C ASN A 224 -18.17 20.31 2.58
N LYS A 225 -18.13 19.57 3.70
CA LYS A 225 -18.61 20.05 5.00
C LYS A 225 -17.84 21.27 5.46
N SER A 226 -16.51 21.22 5.49
CA SER A 226 -15.66 22.36 5.87
C SER A 226 -15.84 23.56 4.93
N GLN A 227 -16.01 23.33 3.63
CA GLN A 227 -16.31 24.41 2.68
C GLN A 227 -17.65 25.09 2.99
N THR A 228 -18.67 24.31 3.37
CA THR A 228 -19.98 24.83 3.75
C THR A 228 -19.92 25.61 5.06
N GLU A 229 -19.21 25.08 6.06
CA GLU A 229 -18.94 25.78 7.32
C GLU A 229 -18.22 27.11 7.09
N LEU A 230 -17.18 27.12 6.23
CA LEU A 230 -16.48 28.35 5.87
C LEU A 230 -17.38 29.36 5.16
N LYS A 231 -18.26 28.93 4.26
CA LYS A 231 -19.24 29.82 3.62
C LYS A 231 -20.21 30.41 4.65
N ASN A 232 -20.69 29.59 5.59
CA ASN A 232 -21.57 30.02 6.66
C ASN A 232 -20.88 31.00 7.64
N MET A 233 -19.61 30.77 7.97
CA MET A 233 -18.81 31.71 8.79
C MET A 233 -18.62 33.03 8.04
N LYS A 234 -18.31 32.98 6.74
CA LYS A 234 -18.16 34.18 5.92
C LYS A 234 -19.46 34.99 5.83
N SER A 235 -20.62 34.34 5.68
CA SER A 235 -21.91 35.04 5.63
C SER A 235 -22.31 35.65 6.97
N LYS A 236 -21.91 35.03 8.10
CA LYS A 236 -22.17 35.53 9.46
C LYS A 236 -21.12 36.51 9.98
N LYS A 237 -20.07 36.82 9.20
CA LYS A 237 -18.93 37.63 9.65
C LYS A 237 -19.35 39.01 10.14
N ALA A 238 -20.22 39.71 9.41
CA ALA A 238 -20.65 41.06 9.76
C ALA A 238 -21.41 41.06 11.10
N GLU A 239 -22.43 40.20 11.23
CA GLU A 239 -23.21 40.03 12.47
C GLU A 239 -22.32 39.65 13.66
N GLN A 240 -21.36 38.73 13.48
CA GLN A 240 -20.43 38.35 14.55
C GLN A 240 -19.48 39.50 14.93
N THR A 241 -19.08 40.32 13.96
CA THR A 241 -18.21 41.48 14.19
C THR A 241 -18.95 42.58 14.94
N GLU A 242 -20.21 42.85 14.58
CA GLU A 242 -21.08 43.80 15.29
C GLU A 242 -21.34 43.35 16.74
N LYS A 243 -21.71 42.08 16.94
CA LYS A 243 -21.89 41.53 18.30
C LYS A 243 -20.63 41.64 19.16
N HIS A 244 -19.47 41.34 18.59
CA HIS A 244 -18.21 41.45 19.32
C HIS A 244 -17.84 42.91 19.61
N LEU A 245 -18.12 43.83 18.69
CA LEU A 245 -17.94 45.27 18.90
C LEU A 245 -18.83 45.78 20.05
N GLU A 246 -20.11 45.39 20.06
CA GLU A 246 -21.05 45.71 21.14
C GLU A 246 -20.59 45.15 22.49
N GLU A 247 -20.13 43.90 22.53
CA GLU A 247 -19.59 43.26 23.73
C GLU A 247 -18.39 44.05 24.29
N LEU A 248 -17.43 44.41 23.45
CA LEU A 248 -16.24 45.18 23.86
C LEU A 248 -16.62 46.58 24.36
N LEU A 249 -17.56 47.27 23.72
CA LEU A 249 -18.04 48.57 24.16
C LEU A 249 -18.79 48.48 25.50
N SER A 250 -19.63 47.45 25.68
CA SER A 250 -20.39 47.24 26.92
C SER A 250 -19.54 46.79 28.11
N GLN A 251 -18.44 46.07 27.89
CA GLN A 251 -17.51 45.69 28.96
C GLN A 251 -16.72 46.90 29.53
N SER A 252 -16.53 47.96 28.74
CA SER A 252 -15.82 49.17 29.18
C SER A 252 -16.54 49.96 30.27
N GLU A 253 -17.84 49.76 30.45
CA GLU A 253 -18.66 50.44 31.47
C GLU A 253 -18.58 49.79 32.86
N LYS A 254 -17.96 48.60 33.02
CA LYS A 254 -17.84 47.89 34.32
C LYS A 254 -16.44 47.91 34.93
N LEU A 255 -15.59 48.86 34.55
CA LEU A 255 -14.35 49.15 35.29
C LEU A 255 -14.73 49.89 36.59
N ASN A 256 -15.09 49.12 37.61
CA ASN A 256 -15.21 49.61 38.97
C ASN A 256 -13.79 49.96 39.47
N TRP A 257 -13.52 51.24 39.64
CA TRP A 257 -12.25 51.78 40.17
C TRP A 257 -12.29 52.08 41.68
N ASP A 258 -13.37 51.68 42.37
CA ASP A 258 -13.53 51.83 43.82
C ASP A 258 -12.72 50.80 44.63
#